data_AF-A0A8T5TRD4-F1
#
_entry.id   AF-A0A8T5TRD4-F1
#
_cell.length_a   1.000
_cell.length_b   1.000
_cell.length_c   1.000
_cell.angle_alpha   90.00
_cell.angle_beta   90.00
_cell.angle_gamma   90.00
#
_symmetry.space_group_name_H-M   'P 1'
#
loop_
_entity.id
_entity.type
_entity.pdbx_description
1 polymer ?
#
loop_
_entity_poly.entity_id
_entity_poly.type
_entity_poly.pdbx_seq_one_letter_code
_entity_poly.pdbx_strand_id
1 'polypeptide(L)'
;MDEIVNIVTDIVELLNDDIYTLYEIYESYIKDLLISKEVNISVFFDNEIEEKINSTINQIISATNTAFMTIGVSKNKITPNQDLFQDYFLRKRSIFTDYVSFIQLGLKDYINRHLFVIILEYIVYAEDKIIENLDLFDLLPREFLGNLRILRKKFVVSEETKSKFKTFHKEIETYFNPSNLTFKQLNFEIQESKEIISEDDILKRLQEARAGNLEVLQQPINRERGEGNILQIESQSVLSNFLDFHTLDQSIIDKIRIDVKQIINFVNSSPEFLDLENLFYCINILKMMGLRNQFETGYLKNIMSAYVNGGVFSTGRYHIPNPVSIYYGLSILQDMLSSVKLIDLLDIEMFLENELTNFIPEKIVQHFFTILCFKMLEKNGQIITDKNYLIEPLSKVDVFNLEGFKPASDIFFFLGLMRLLDKNYEFKNYREPYLNELKTTISSNGSLNENITETARGLLNLQLLNLKDKELNTISGFLSYLNQNLNMFKDENNFTDFDWKNDKIAFKIELRMLFWLLLAFSQYT
;
A
#
# COMPACT_ATOMS: atom_id res chain seq x y z
N MET A 1 26.82 -24.14 10.64
CA MET A 1 27.18 -22.80 11.15
C MET A 1 27.77 -21.97 10.04
N ASP A 2 28.74 -22.49 9.29
CA ASP A 2 29.25 -21.86 8.05
C ASP A 2 28.12 -21.48 7.09
N GLU A 3 27.08 -22.31 6.97
CA GLU A 3 25.90 -21.99 6.16
C GLU A 3 25.10 -20.78 6.67
N ILE A 4 24.95 -20.60 8.00
CA ILE A 4 24.27 -19.44 8.60
C ILE A 4 25.10 -18.17 8.37
N VAL A 5 26.41 -18.27 8.59
CA VAL A 5 27.34 -17.16 8.34
C VAL A 5 27.30 -16.77 6.87
N ASN A 6 27.35 -17.74 5.95
CA ASN A 6 27.26 -17.48 4.51
C ASN A 6 25.93 -16.82 4.13
N ILE A 7 24.80 -17.25 4.68
CA ILE A 7 23.49 -16.63 4.42
C ILE A 7 23.47 -15.19 4.91
N VAL A 8 23.89 -14.93 6.15
CA VAL A 8 23.89 -13.58 6.73
C VAL A 8 24.90 -12.68 6.01
N THR A 9 26.07 -13.18 5.64
CA THR A 9 27.06 -12.45 4.84
C THR A 9 26.49 -12.08 3.47
N ASP A 10 25.88 -13.02 2.76
CA ASP A 10 25.28 -12.75 1.44
C ASP A 10 24.11 -11.77 1.51
N ILE A 11 23.33 -11.80 2.60
CA ILE A 11 22.30 -10.79 2.89
C ILE A 11 22.94 -9.42 3.04
N VAL A 12 23.95 -9.31 3.89
CA VAL A 12 24.61 -8.01 4.15
C VAL A 12 25.33 -7.50 2.91
N GLU A 13 26.02 -8.35 2.15
CA GLU A 13 26.75 -7.94 0.95
C GLU A 13 25.81 -7.49 -0.17
N LEU A 14 24.66 -8.16 -0.35
CA LEU A 14 23.72 -7.83 -1.42
C LEU A 14 22.74 -6.71 -1.05
N LEU A 15 22.36 -6.60 0.22
CA LEU A 15 21.26 -5.74 0.68
C LEU A 15 21.69 -4.64 1.65
N ASN A 16 22.99 -4.37 1.82
CA ASN A 16 23.49 -3.44 2.84
C ASN A 16 22.73 -2.10 2.88
N ASP A 17 22.74 -1.40 1.75
CA ASP A 17 22.15 -0.07 1.61
C ASP A 17 20.62 -0.13 1.71
N ASP A 18 20.01 -1.19 1.19
CA ASP A 18 18.57 -1.39 1.28
C ASP A 18 18.14 -1.66 2.74
N ILE A 19 18.90 -2.43 3.51
CA ILE A 19 18.59 -2.71 4.92
C ILE A 19 18.63 -1.42 5.74
N TYR A 20 19.62 -0.56 5.50
CA TYR A 20 19.64 0.76 6.15
C TYR A 20 18.47 1.64 5.72
N THR A 21 18.15 1.64 4.42
CA THR A 21 16.99 2.37 3.90
C THR A 21 15.68 1.87 4.51
N LEU A 22 15.54 0.55 4.71
CA LEU A 22 14.39 -0.05 5.39
C LEU A 22 14.29 0.45 6.84
N TYR A 23 15.41 0.50 7.55
CA TYR A 23 15.43 1.01 8.93
C TYR A 23 14.98 2.47 8.99
N GLU A 24 15.45 3.31 8.07
CA GLU A 24 15.07 4.73 8.00
C GLU A 24 13.60 4.94 7.66
N ILE A 25 13.08 4.23 6.66
CA ILE A 25 11.66 4.27 6.27
C ILE A 25 10.78 3.83 7.45
N TYR A 26 11.17 2.76 8.13
CA TYR A 26 10.40 2.24 9.26
C TYR A 26 10.46 3.16 10.50
N GLU A 27 11.60 3.82 10.75
CA GLU A 27 11.70 4.86 11.78
C GLU A 27 10.78 6.04 11.45
N SER A 28 10.70 6.45 10.18
CA SER A 28 9.76 7.49 9.73
C SER A 28 8.31 7.07 9.99
N TYR A 29 7.97 5.84 9.65
CA TYR A 29 6.64 5.28 9.90
C TYR A 29 6.25 5.29 11.38
N ILE A 30 7.19 4.96 12.28
CA ILE A 30 6.96 5.07 13.73
C ILE A 30 6.69 6.53 14.14
N LYS A 31 7.42 7.50 13.58
CA LYS A 31 7.18 8.93 13.86
C LYS A 31 5.81 9.37 13.38
N ASP A 32 5.36 8.92 12.21
CA ASP A 32 4.02 9.20 11.70
C ASP A 32 2.93 8.60 12.61
N LEU A 33 3.15 7.39 13.14
CA LEU A 33 2.27 6.77 14.13
C LEU A 33 2.24 7.56 15.46
N LEU A 34 3.34 8.18 15.86
CA LEU A 34 3.38 9.02 17.07
C LEU A 34 2.63 10.34 16.87
N ILE A 35 2.81 10.97 15.72
CA ILE A 35 2.11 12.20 15.34
C ILE A 35 0.60 11.95 15.28
N SER A 36 0.17 10.85 14.67
CA SER A 36 -1.25 10.48 14.60
C SER A 36 -1.88 10.18 15.98
N LYS A 37 -1.08 9.75 16.96
CA LYS A 37 -1.51 9.57 18.36
C LYS A 37 -1.38 10.85 19.21
N GLU A 38 -1.11 11.99 18.58
CA GLU A 38 -0.90 13.30 19.23
C GLU A 38 0.25 13.32 20.26
N VAL A 39 1.23 12.42 20.09
CA VAL A 39 2.40 12.34 20.99
C VAL A 39 3.43 13.39 20.56
N ASN A 40 3.61 14.44 21.35
CA ASN A 40 4.58 15.48 21.04
C ASN A 40 6.02 15.06 21.40
N ILE A 41 6.76 14.57 20.40
CA ILE A 41 8.14 14.11 20.56
C ILE A 41 9.20 15.22 20.50
N SER A 42 8.81 16.47 20.16
CA SER A 42 9.75 17.59 20.00
C SER A 42 10.10 18.31 21.31
N VAL A 43 9.55 17.83 22.44
CA VAL A 43 9.71 18.47 23.75
C VAL A 43 10.99 17.96 24.43
N PHE A 44 11.81 18.92 24.89
CA PHE A 44 12.93 18.62 25.77
C PHE A 44 12.44 18.21 27.14
N PHE A 45 13.07 17.18 27.70
CA PHE A 45 12.62 16.67 28.98
C PHE A 45 12.75 17.68 30.13
N ASP A 46 13.71 18.62 30.05
CA ASP A 46 13.90 19.67 31.05
C ASP A 46 12.67 20.60 31.21
N ASN A 47 11.77 20.59 30.21
CA ASN A 47 10.54 21.37 30.20
C ASN A 47 9.32 20.56 30.69
N GLU A 48 9.48 19.32 31.13
CA GLU A 48 8.39 18.46 31.56
C GLU A 48 8.62 17.83 32.93
N ILE A 49 7.51 17.52 33.61
CA ILE A 49 7.53 16.77 34.86
C ILE A 49 7.75 15.28 34.59
N GLU A 50 8.46 14.61 35.49
CA GLU A 50 8.89 13.20 35.34
C GLU A 50 7.73 12.22 35.09
N GLU A 51 6.55 12.48 35.65
CA GLU A 51 5.35 11.67 35.41
C GLU A 51 4.91 11.74 33.94
N LYS A 52 4.95 12.93 33.35
CA LYS A 52 4.61 13.15 31.94
C LYS A 52 5.68 12.55 31.02
N ILE A 53 6.95 12.65 31.41
CA ILE A 53 8.06 11.99 30.71
C ILE A 53 7.84 10.48 30.62
N ASN A 54 7.60 9.84 31.75
CA ASN A 54 7.37 8.39 31.79
C ASN A 54 6.11 7.98 31.01
N SER A 55 5.03 8.77 31.08
CA SER A 55 3.82 8.53 30.29
C SER A 55 4.08 8.61 28.79
N THR A 56 4.77 9.64 28.32
CA THR A 56 5.10 9.84 26.90
C THR A 56 6.07 8.76 26.39
N ILE A 57 7.06 8.34 27.19
CA ILE A 57 7.96 7.23 26.85
C ILE A 57 7.17 5.92 26.66
N ASN A 58 6.20 5.65 27.53
CA ASN A 58 5.34 4.47 27.39
C ASN A 58 4.44 4.55 26.14
N GLN A 59 3.96 5.74 25.80
CA GLN A 59 3.24 5.96 24.53
C GLN A 59 4.14 5.71 23.32
N ILE A 60 5.42 6.10 23.39
CA ILE A 60 6.40 5.87 22.33
C ILE A 60 6.66 4.37 22.15
N ILE A 61 6.95 3.65 23.24
CA ILE A 61 7.15 2.19 23.19
C ILE A 61 5.88 1.50 22.66
N SER A 62 4.70 1.93 23.10
CA SER A 62 3.42 1.41 22.62
C SER A 62 3.22 1.65 21.11
N ALA A 63 3.57 2.83 20.60
CA ALA A 63 3.48 3.13 19.18
C ALA A 63 4.46 2.30 18.34
N THR A 64 5.70 2.11 18.80
CA THR A 64 6.69 1.22 18.16
C THR A 64 6.18 -0.22 18.11
N ASN A 65 5.59 -0.71 19.20
CA ASN A 65 4.98 -2.03 19.23
C ASN A 65 3.77 -2.12 18.29
N THR A 66 2.97 -1.05 18.21
CA THR A 66 1.85 -0.93 17.27
C THR A 66 2.36 -1.04 15.84
N ALA A 67 3.45 -0.35 15.49
CA ALA A 67 4.07 -0.43 14.17
C ALA A 67 4.42 -1.87 13.81
N PHE A 68 5.08 -2.62 14.69
CA PHE A 68 5.40 -4.03 14.43
C PHE A 68 4.16 -4.92 14.30
N MET A 69 3.15 -4.68 15.13
CA MET A 69 1.87 -5.40 14.99
C MET A 69 1.17 -5.07 13.66
N THR A 70 1.26 -3.82 13.17
CA THR A 70 0.62 -3.40 11.92
C THR A 70 1.19 -4.12 10.70
N ILE A 71 2.48 -4.50 10.72
CA ILE A 71 3.10 -5.30 9.65
C ILE A 71 2.96 -6.81 9.88
N GLY A 72 2.25 -7.25 10.92
CA GLY A 72 1.94 -8.67 11.16
C GLY A 72 2.87 -9.40 12.12
N VAL A 73 3.77 -8.72 12.83
CA VAL A 73 4.58 -9.34 13.89
C VAL A 73 3.68 -9.66 15.09
N SER A 74 3.75 -10.89 15.58
CA SER A 74 2.85 -11.34 16.66
C SER A 74 3.12 -10.59 17.97
N LYS A 75 2.05 -10.24 18.67
CA LYS A 75 2.09 -9.56 19.98
C LYS A 75 2.99 -10.28 20.99
N ASN A 76 3.03 -11.62 20.94
CA ASN A 76 3.86 -12.44 21.84
C ASN A 76 5.37 -12.27 21.60
N LYS A 77 5.81 -11.95 20.37
CA LYS A 77 7.21 -11.65 20.05
C LYS A 77 7.63 -10.25 20.56
N ILE A 78 6.67 -9.33 20.74
CA ILE A 78 6.91 -7.90 21.00
C ILE A 78 6.75 -7.53 22.49
N THR A 79 5.64 -7.99 23.11
CA THR A 79 5.19 -7.59 24.46
C THR A 79 6.21 -7.81 25.58
N PRO A 80 7.03 -8.88 25.59
CA PRO A 80 8.03 -9.09 26.64
C PRO A 80 9.09 -7.98 26.76
N ASN A 81 9.22 -7.10 25.76
CA ASN A 81 10.25 -6.07 25.74
C ASN A 81 9.76 -4.71 26.27
N GLN A 82 8.47 -4.54 26.58
CA GLN A 82 7.92 -3.24 26.98
C GLN A 82 8.56 -2.72 28.28
N ASP A 83 8.66 -3.58 29.30
CA ASP A 83 9.28 -3.25 30.59
C ASP A 83 10.80 -3.06 30.46
N LEU A 84 11.45 -3.80 29.54
CA LEU A 84 12.89 -3.69 29.28
C LEU A 84 13.29 -2.32 28.72
N PHE A 85 12.49 -1.73 27.84
CA PHE A 85 12.77 -0.40 27.29
C PHE A 85 12.48 0.72 28.27
N GLN A 86 11.46 0.56 29.11
CA GLN A 86 11.20 1.48 30.20
C GLN A 86 12.37 1.46 31.19
N ASP A 87 12.85 0.29 31.58
CA ASP A 87 14.03 0.12 32.44
C ASP A 87 15.30 0.69 31.80
N TYR A 88 15.50 0.49 30.49
CA TYR A 88 16.63 1.04 29.75
C TYR A 88 16.61 2.57 29.75
N PHE A 89 15.44 3.18 29.49
CA PHE A 89 15.25 4.62 29.57
C PHE A 89 15.61 5.14 30.96
N LEU A 90 15.07 4.54 32.02
CA LEU A 90 15.31 4.98 33.40
C LEU A 90 16.79 4.89 33.78
N ARG A 91 17.49 3.81 33.38
CA ARG A 91 18.92 3.61 33.69
C ARG A 91 19.85 4.54 32.92
N LYS A 92 19.47 4.94 31.71
CA LYS A 92 20.28 5.78 30.81
C LYS A 92 19.67 7.15 30.55
N ARG A 93 18.81 7.62 31.46
CA ARG A 93 18.04 8.86 31.31
C ARG A 93 18.88 10.08 30.93
N SER A 94 20.10 10.17 31.45
CA SER A 94 21.05 11.27 31.22
C SER A 94 21.63 11.34 29.80
N ILE A 95 21.47 10.28 28.99
CA ILE A 95 21.94 10.23 27.60
C ILE A 95 20.93 10.89 26.65
N PHE A 96 19.67 10.99 27.06
CA PHE A 96 18.58 11.49 26.22
C PHE A 96 18.22 12.94 26.60
N THR A 97 18.22 13.83 25.61
CA THR A 97 17.84 15.25 25.77
C THR A 97 16.35 15.49 25.56
N ASP A 98 15.74 14.67 24.70
CA ASP A 98 14.35 14.76 24.25
C ASP A 98 13.85 13.38 23.78
N TYR A 99 12.56 13.30 23.43
CA TYR A 99 11.95 12.05 22.97
C TYR A 99 12.47 11.56 21.61
N VAL A 100 12.92 12.46 20.72
CA VAL A 100 13.53 12.09 19.44
C VAL A 100 14.83 11.34 19.67
N SER A 101 15.67 11.82 20.59
CA SER A 101 16.92 11.15 20.98
C SER A 101 16.66 9.77 21.59
N PHE A 102 15.55 9.59 22.32
CA PHE A 102 15.16 8.27 22.82
C PHE A 102 14.74 7.31 21.70
N ILE A 103 14.04 7.78 20.67
CA ILE A 103 13.71 6.96 19.50
C ILE A 103 14.99 6.56 18.76
N GLN A 104 15.87 7.52 18.47
CA GLN A 104 17.07 7.34 17.65
C GLN A 104 18.20 6.55 18.35
N LEU A 105 18.29 6.60 19.68
CA LEU A 105 19.37 5.97 20.43
C LEU A 105 18.88 4.87 21.37
N GLY A 106 17.64 4.98 21.85
CA GLY A 106 17.06 4.03 22.81
C GLY A 106 16.32 2.87 22.16
N LEU A 107 15.61 3.12 21.05
CA LEU A 107 14.82 2.10 20.36
C LEU A 107 15.44 1.61 19.05
N LYS A 108 16.45 2.30 18.51
CA LYS A 108 17.09 1.96 17.23
C LYS A 108 17.56 0.51 17.16
N ASP A 109 18.32 0.03 18.14
CA ASP A 109 18.83 -1.35 18.13
C ASP A 109 17.70 -2.39 18.16
N TYR A 110 16.63 -2.10 18.90
CA TYR A 110 15.46 -2.95 18.95
C TYR A 110 14.72 -3.02 17.61
N ILE A 111 14.51 -1.85 16.98
CA ILE A 111 13.81 -1.73 15.70
C ILE A 111 14.60 -2.47 14.63
N ASN A 112 15.89 -2.15 14.50
CA ASN A 112 16.79 -2.74 13.51
C ASN A 112 16.87 -4.26 13.65
N ARG A 113 16.96 -4.75 14.90
CA ARG A 113 16.96 -6.19 15.17
C ARG A 113 15.70 -6.87 14.64
N HIS A 114 14.52 -6.33 14.92
CA HIS A 114 13.27 -6.94 14.47
C HIS A 114 13.15 -6.93 12.95
N LEU A 115 13.50 -5.82 12.31
CA LEU A 115 13.49 -5.72 10.85
C LEU A 115 14.49 -6.69 10.20
N PHE A 116 15.69 -6.83 10.77
CA PHE A 116 16.67 -7.81 10.29
C PHE A 116 16.20 -9.25 10.47
N VAL A 117 15.56 -9.56 11.60
CA VAL A 117 14.95 -10.86 11.84
C VAL A 117 13.88 -11.17 10.81
N ILE A 118 13.02 -10.20 10.46
CA ILE A 118 11.97 -10.40 9.46
C ILE A 118 12.58 -10.77 8.10
N ILE A 119 13.70 -10.12 7.71
CA ILE A 119 14.44 -10.47 6.50
C ILE A 119 14.95 -11.91 6.55
N LEU A 120 15.54 -12.32 7.68
CA LEU A 120 15.99 -13.69 7.87
C LEU A 120 14.84 -14.69 7.83
N GLU A 121 13.72 -14.38 8.48
CA GLU A 121 12.53 -15.23 8.53
C GLU A 121 11.97 -15.45 7.11
N TYR A 122 11.96 -14.41 6.28
CA TYR A 122 11.58 -14.50 4.88
C TYR A 122 12.51 -15.42 4.07
N ILE A 123 13.83 -15.25 4.19
CA ILE A 123 14.81 -16.01 3.39
C ILE A 123 14.85 -17.48 3.82
N VAL A 124 14.78 -17.75 5.13
CA VAL A 124 14.99 -19.10 5.69
C VAL A 124 13.69 -19.90 5.81
N TYR A 125 12.59 -19.27 6.21
CA TYR A 125 11.32 -19.95 6.48
C TYR A 125 10.22 -19.65 5.44
N ALA A 126 10.49 -18.78 4.46
CA ALA A 126 9.51 -18.34 3.46
C ALA A 126 8.24 -17.74 4.09
N GLU A 127 8.40 -16.97 5.17
CA GLU A 127 7.30 -16.25 5.83
C GLU A 127 6.95 -14.98 5.02
N ASP A 128 6.12 -15.15 4.00
CA ASP A 128 5.80 -14.10 3.02
C ASP A 128 4.97 -12.95 3.60
N LYS A 129 4.08 -13.24 4.55
CA LYS A 129 3.06 -12.32 5.05
C LYS A 129 3.60 -10.99 5.59
N ILE A 130 4.69 -11.01 6.36
CA ILE A 130 5.23 -9.79 6.99
C ILE A 130 5.92 -8.91 5.93
N ILE A 131 6.61 -9.53 4.97
CA ILE A 131 7.25 -8.82 3.86
C ILE A 131 6.21 -8.25 2.90
N GLU A 132 5.12 -8.98 2.61
CA GLU A 132 3.98 -8.48 1.84
C GLU A 132 3.35 -7.27 2.53
N ASN A 133 3.16 -7.31 3.85
CA ASN A 133 2.65 -6.16 4.58
C ASN A 133 3.61 -4.97 4.50
N LEU A 134 4.91 -5.18 4.68
CA LEU A 134 5.90 -4.11 4.53
C LEU A 134 5.83 -3.47 3.13
N ASP A 135 5.66 -4.25 2.07
CA ASP A 135 5.46 -3.74 0.70
C ASP A 135 4.14 -2.96 0.57
N LEU A 136 3.06 -3.47 1.17
CA LEU A 136 1.74 -2.85 1.14
C LEU A 136 1.69 -1.47 1.83
N PHE A 137 2.52 -1.26 2.85
CA PHE A 137 2.67 0.03 3.54
C PHE A 137 3.74 0.93 2.90
N ASP A 138 4.29 0.55 1.75
CA ASP A 138 5.43 1.24 1.12
C ASP A 138 6.62 1.40 2.08
N LEU A 139 6.83 0.41 2.97
CA LEU A 139 7.90 0.39 3.97
C LEU A 139 9.16 -0.34 3.48
N LEU A 140 9.11 -0.97 2.30
CA LEU A 140 10.28 -1.58 1.70
C LEU A 140 11.04 -0.60 0.79
N PRO A 141 12.38 -0.60 0.82
CA PRO A 141 13.19 0.06 -0.19
C PRO A 141 12.87 -0.45 -1.60
N ARG A 142 13.18 0.39 -2.59
CA ARG A 142 13.05 0.03 -4.01
C ARG A 142 13.93 -1.19 -4.31
N GLU A 143 13.45 -2.12 -5.14
CA GLU A 143 14.14 -3.38 -5.51
C GLU A 143 14.38 -4.40 -4.38
N PHE A 144 14.16 -4.03 -3.12
CA PHE A 144 14.44 -4.87 -1.96
C PHE A 144 13.74 -6.22 -2.03
N LEU A 145 12.45 -6.24 -2.40
CA LEU A 145 11.69 -7.48 -2.56
C LEU A 145 12.24 -8.36 -3.68
N GLY A 146 12.71 -7.76 -4.78
CA GLY A 146 13.36 -8.47 -5.89
C GLY A 146 14.66 -9.14 -5.44
N ASN A 147 15.52 -8.39 -4.74
CA ASN A 147 16.80 -8.88 -4.23
C ASN A 147 16.60 -9.95 -3.14
N LEU A 148 15.61 -9.79 -2.25
CA LEU A 148 15.20 -10.81 -1.28
C LEU A 148 14.74 -12.10 -1.97
N ARG A 149 13.96 -12.01 -3.06
CA ARG A 149 13.54 -13.18 -3.84
C ARG A 149 14.73 -13.89 -4.50
N ILE A 150 15.76 -13.15 -4.94
CA ILE A 150 17.01 -13.73 -5.49
C ILE A 150 17.73 -14.53 -4.40
N LEU A 151 17.94 -13.95 -3.22
CA LEU A 151 18.60 -14.63 -2.09
C LEU A 151 17.81 -15.86 -1.65
N ARG A 152 16.49 -15.75 -1.53
CA ARG A 152 15.63 -16.88 -1.19
C ARG A 152 15.73 -18.03 -2.21
N LYS A 153 15.81 -17.73 -3.50
CA LYS A 153 16.03 -18.75 -4.55
C LYS A 153 17.43 -19.36 -4.48
N LYS A 154 18.43 -18.58 -4.07
CA LYS A 154 19.82 -19.02 -3.89
C LYS A 154 19.96 -20.03 -2.74
N PHE A 155 19.19 -19.84 -1.67
CA PHE A 155 19.29 -20.67 -0.46
C PHE A 155 18.16 -21.69 -0.34
N VAL A 156 18.48 -22.97 -0.54
CA VAL A 156 17.60 -24.09 -0.16
C VAL A 156 18.02 -24.58 1.22
N VAL A 157 17.41 -24.02 2.27
CA VAL A 157 17.83 -24.26 3.65
C VAL A 157 17.26 -25.57 4.18
N SER A 158 18.13 -26.46 4.68
CA SER A 158 17.73 -27.73 5.30
C SER A 158 16.98 -27.54 6.63
N GLU A 159 16.18 -28.52 7.05
CA GLU A 159 15.48 -28.46 8.36
C GLU A 159 16.45 -28.40 9.55
N GLU A 160 17.63 -29.03 9.43
CA GLU A 160 18.69 -28.94 10.43
C GLU A 160 19.22 -27.50 10.55
N THR A 161 19.48 -26.84 9.41
CA THR A 161 19.94 -25.45 9.36
C THR A 161 18.85 -24.49 9.84
N LYS A 162 17.58 -24.75 9.50
CA LYS A 162 16.41 -24.02 10.03
C LYS A 162 16.30 -24.12 11.55
N SER A 163 16.57 -25.28 12.15
CA SER A 163 16.60 -25.45 13.60
C SER A 163 17.71 -24.61 14.24
N LYS A 164 18.91 -24.64 13.65
CA LYS A 164 20.05 -23.81 14.09
C LYS A 164 19.77 -22.31 13.93
N PHE A 165 19.02 -21.90 12.90
CA PHE A 165 18.54 -20.52 12.74
C PHE A 165 17.57 -20.07 13.83
N LYS A 166 16.74 -20.97 14.39
CA LYS A 166 15.87 -20.61 15.53
C LYS A 166 16.69 -20.24 16.76
N THR A 167 17.80 -20.94 17.00
CA THR A 167 18.72 -20.64 18.10
C THR A 167 19.51 -19.36 17.80
N PHE A 168 20.04 -19.22 16.58
CA PHE A 168 20.72 -18.00 16.14
C PHE A 168 19.83 -16.75 16.26
N HIS A 169 18.55 -16.84 15.88
CA HIS A 169 17.59 -15.75 16.01
C HIS A 169 17.43 -15.32 17.48
N LYS A 170 17.26 -16.27 18.41
CA LYS A 170 17.13 -15.95 19.85
C LYS A 170 18.37 -15.25 20.42
N GLU A 171 19.54 -15.54 19.87
CA GLU A 171 20.83 -15.07 20.36
C GLU A 171 21.53 -14.12 19.37
N ILE A 172 20.78 -13.51 18.46
CA ILE A 172 21.35 -12.79 17.31
C ILE A 172 22.33 -11.69 17.77
N GLU A 173 22.03 -10.98 18.86
CA GLU A 173 22.86 -9.90 19.40
C GLU A 173 24.20 -10.39 20.00
N THR A 174 24.30 -11.66 20.38
CA THR A 174 25.56 -12.28 20.84
C THR A 174 26.55 -12.41 19.70
N TYR A 175 26.04 -12.54 18.48
CA TYR A 175 26.76 -13.08 17.33
C TYR A 175 26.90 -12.08 16.17
N PHE A 176 25.87 -11.27 15.97
CA PHE A 176 25.75 -10.28 14.93
C PHE A 176 25.19 -8.98 15.51
N ASN A 177 25.52 -7.86 14.91
CA ASN A 177 24.97 -6.58 15.26
C ASN A 177 24.08 -6.07 14.11
N PRO A 178 22.75 -6.18 14.24
CA PRO A 178 21.82 -5.73 13.21
C PRO A 178 21.88 -4.24 12.89
N SER A 179 22.38 -3.40 13.80
CA SER A 179 22.40 -1.94 13.64
C SER A 179 23.58 -1.42 12.83
N ASN A 180 24.68 -2.17 12.76
CA ASN A 180 25.84 -1.81 11.93
C ASN A 180 26.20 -2.92 10.92
N LEU A 181 25.40 -3.98 10.87
CA LEU A 181 25.53 -5.14 10.00
C LEU A 181 26.88 -5.85 10.09
N THR A 182 27.46 -5.97 11.30
CA THR A 182 28.74 -6.66 11.51
C THR A 182 28.66 -7.86 12.47
N PHE A 183 29.48 -8.89 12.24
CA PHE A 183 29.67 -10.00 13.18
C PHE A 183 30.50 -9.59 14.40
N LYS A 184 30.13 -10.08 15.58
CA LYS A 184 30.81 -9.76 16.86
C LYS A 184 31.89 -10.78 17.25
N GLN A 185 31.77 -12.05 16.86
CA GLN A 185 32.74 -13.13 17.07
C GLN A 185 32.74 -14.11 15.88
N LEU A 186 33.89 -14.69 15.53
CA LEU A 186 34.04 -15.65 14.42
C LEU A 186 33.98 -17.13 14.86
N ASN A 187 33.97 -17.42 16.17
CA ASN A 187 33.92 -18.79 16.69
C ASN A 187 32.60 -19.02 17.44
N PHE A 188 31.72 -19.82 16.83
CA PHE A 188 30.37 -20.11 17.33
C PHE A 188 30.27 -21.58 17.80
N GLU A 189 30.13 -21.82 19.12
CA GLU A 189 29.70 -23.10 19.66
C GLU A 189 28.32 -22.92 20.31
N ILE A 190 27.28 -23.51 19.70
CA ILE A 190 25.91 -23.50 20.23
C ILE A 190 25.68 -24.82 20.97
N GLN A 191 25.28 -24.77 22.24
CA GLN A 191 24.81 -25.95 22.98
C GLN A 191 23.37 -26.28 22.59
N GLU A 192 23.17 -27.47 22.01
CA GLU A 192 21.85 -27.99 21.65
C GLU A 192 21.01 -28.28 22.90
N SER A 193 19.78 -27.79 22.93
CA SER A 193 18.72 -28.35 23.77
C SER A 193 17.77 -29.18 22.90
N LYS A 194 17.67 -30.48 23.22
CA LYS A 194 16.74 -31.42 22.60
C LYS A 194 15.39 -31.37 23.29
N GLU A 195 14.33 -31.13 22.52
CA GLU A 195 13.01 -31.70 22.80
C GLU A 195 12.51 -32.43 21.56
N ILE A 196 12.24 -33.72 21.73
CA ILE A 196 11.77 -34.65 20.71
C ILE A 196 10.25 -34.71 20.80
N ILE A 197 9.55 -34.43 19.71
CA ILE A 197 8.17 -34.86 19.50
C ILE A 197 8.20 -35.89 18.37
N SER A 198 7.59 -37.06 18.63
CA SER A 198 7.65 -38.27 17.81
C SER A 198 6.99 -38.10 16.42
N GLU A 199 7.69 -38.51 15.37
CA GLU A 199 7.26 -38.54 13.96
C GLU A 199 5.99 -39.38 13.70
N ASP A 200 5.63 -40.28 14.60
CA ASP A 200 4.50 -41.20 14.41
C ASP A 200 3.11 -40.52 14.48
N ASP A 201 3.01 -39.36 15.13
CA ASP A 201 1.72 -38.63 15.29
C ASP A 201 1.37 -37.75 14.07
N ILE A 202 2.39 -37.33 13.30
CA ILE A 202 2.25 -36.47 12.12
C ILE A 202 1.85 -37.31 10.89
N LEU A 203 2.43 -38.51 10.75
CA LEU A 203 2.15 -39.41 9.62
C LEU A 203 0.69 -39.92 9.62
N LYS A 204 0.10 -40.12 10.81
CA LYS A 204 -1.29 -40.57 10.93
C LYS A 204 -2.30 -39.48 10.50
N ARG A 205 -2.02 -38.21 10.81
CA ARG A 205 -2.86 -37.06 10.41
C ARG A 205 -2.80 -36.75 8.91
N LEU A 206 -1.67 -37.01 8.25
CA LEU A 206 -1.50 -36.81 6.80
C LEU A 206 -2.18 -37.89 5.95
N GLN A 207 -2.31 -39.11 6.47
CA GLN A 207 -3.02 -40.20 5.76
C GLN A 207 -4.54 -40.02 5.79
N GLU A 208 -5.10 -39.49 6.88
CA GLU A 208 -6.54 -39.21 7.00
C GLU A 208 -7.00 -38.04 6.12
N ALA A 209 -6.14 -37.03 5.91
CA ALA A 209 -6.43 -35.89 5.04
C ALA A 209 -6.39 -36.21 3.52
N ARG A 210 -5.75 -37.32 3.13
CA ARG A 210 -5.58 -37.68 1.71
C ARG A 210 -6.76 -38.48 1.12
N ALA A 211 -7.57 -39.11 1.96
CA ALA A 211 -8.72 -39.92 1.54
C ALA A 211 -9.98 -39.09 1.25
N GLY A 212 -10.13 -37.89 1.81
CA GLY A 212 -11.34 -37.05 1.64
C GLY A 212 -11.39 -36.22 0.35
N ASN A 213 -10.26 -35.99 -0.32
CA ASN A 213 -10.17 -35.03 -1.44
C ASN A 213 -10.29 -35.66 -2.84
N LEU A 214 -10.37 -36.99 -2.95
CA LEU A 214 -10.42 -37.69 -4.24
C LEU A 214 -11.84 -38.00 -4.75
N GLU A 215 -12.88 -37.82 -3.93
CA GLU A 215 -14.28 -38.07 -4.34
C GLU A 215 -15.01 -36.86 -4.94
N VAL A 216 -14.45 -35.64 -4.82
CA VAL A 216 -15.13 -34.40 -5.27
C VAL A 216 -14.84 -34.05 -6.75
N LEU A 217 -13.89 -34.72 -7.40
CA LEU A 217 -13.42 -34.38 -8.76
C LEU A 217 -14.01 -35.22 -9.90
N GLN A 218 -15.09 -35.97 -9.67
CA GLN A 218 -15.76 -36.73 -10.73
C GLN A 218 -17.26 -36.45 -10.83
N GLN A 219 -17.68 -35.22 -11.21
CA GLN A 219 -18.93 -35.03 -11.95
C GLN A 219 -18.84 -33.83 -12.94
N PRO A 220 -19.27 -34.00 -14.21
CA PRO A 220 -19.27 -32.94 -15.21
C PRO A 220 -20.58 -32.14 -15.17
N ILE A 221 -20.51 -30.81 -15.30
CA ILE A 221 -21.69 -29.96 -15.46
C ILE A 221 -21.68 -29.28 -16.83
N ASN A 222 -22.74 -29.55 -17.57
CA ASN A 222 -23.05 -29.07 -18.91
C ASN A 222 -23.23 -27.55 -18.98
N ARG A 223 -22.75 -26.95 -20.07
CA ARG A 223 -22.99 -25.56 -20.47
C ARG A 223 -24.27 -25.45 -21.28
N GLU A 224 -25.13 -24.50 -20.95
CA GLU A 224 -26.10 -23.93 -21.89
C GLU A 224 -25.78 -22.44 -22.11
N ARG A 225 -25.62 -22.06 -23.38
CA ARG A 225 -25.39 -20.70 -23.87
C ARG A 225 -26.74 -19.98 -24.00
N GLY A 226 -26.86 -18.81 -23.39
CA GLY A 226 -27.86 -17.80 -23.74
C GLY A 226 -27.17 -16.61 -24.39
N GLU A 227 -27.36 -16.44 -25.70
CA GLU A 227 -26.98 -15.23 -26.45
C GLU A 227 -27.97 -14.11 -26.13
N GLY A 228 -27.46 -12.94 -25.73
CA GLY A 228 -28.23 -11.72 -25.47
C GLY A 228 -27.48 -10.51 -26.01
N ASN A 229 -28.16 -9.76 -26.88
CA ASN A 229 -27.63 -8.70 -27.73
C ASN A 229 -26.97 -7.54 -26.97
N ILE A 230 -25.78 -7.15 -27.43
CA ILE A 230 -24.99 -6.00 -26.99
C ILE A 230 -25.63 -4.73 -27.55
N LEU A 231 -26.17 -3.88 -26.66
CA LEU A 231 -26.50 -2.49 -26.97
C LEU A 231 -25.25 -1.64 -26.71
N GLN A 232 -24.74 -1.00 -27.77
CA GLN A 232 -23.62 -0.06 -27.72
C GLN A 232 -24.01 1.18 -26.91
N ILE A 233 -23.52 1.25 -25.67
CA ILE A 233 -23.46 2.48 -24.88
C ILE A 233 -22.19 3.21 -25.31
N GLU A 234 -22.33 4.46 -25.79
CA GLU A 234 -21.20 5.34 -26.10
C GLU A 234 -20.28 5.44 -24.88
N SER A 235 -19.07 4.88 -24.98
CA SER A 235 -18.14 4.80 -23.86
C SER A 235 -17.67 6.19 -23.46
N GLN A 236 -18.12 6.67 -22.30
CA GLN A 236 -17.48 7.80 -21.62
C GLN A 236 -16.00 7.44 -21.36
N SER A 237 -15.11 8.41 -21.56
CA SER A 237 -13.67 8.22 -21.36
C SER A 237 -13.40 7.90 -19.89
N VAL A 238 -12.62 6.86 -19.57
CA VAL A 238 -12.19 6.51 -18.19
C VAL A 238 -11.77 7.75 -17.39
N LEU A 239 -11.11 8.70 -18.04
CA LEU A 239 -10.53 9.88 -17.42
C LEU A 239 -11.57 10.96 -17.10
N SER A 240 -12.74 10.97 -17.76
CA SER A 240 -13.81 11.89 -17.35
C SER A 240 -14.36 11.55 -15.97
N ASN A 241 -14.29 10.28 -15.55
CA ASN A 241 -14.71 9.87 -14.20
C ASN A 241 -13.86 10.53 -13.10
N PHE A 242 -12.57 10.79 -13.35
CA PHE A 242 -11.70 11.49 -12.39
C PHE A 242 -12.06 12.98 -12.23
N LEU A 243 -12.85 13.55 -13.15
CA LEU A 243 -13.38 14.90 -13.04
C LEU A 243 -14.79 14.95 -12.42
N ASP A 244 -15.52 13.83 -12.45
CA ASP A 244 -16.82 13.60 -11.81
C ASP A 244 -17.13 12.10 -11.77
N PHE A 245 -17.16 11.50 -10.59
CA PHE A 245 -17.55 10.09 -10.50
C PHE A 245 -19.06 9.96 -10.64
N HIS A 246 -19.49 9.45 -11.80
CA HIS A 246 -20.90 9.16 -12.08
C HIS A 246 -21.38 7.93 -11.33
N THR A 247 -22.70 7.88 -11.10
CA THR A 247 -23.36 6.69 -10.54
C THR A 247 -23.26 5.55 -11.54
N LEU A 248 -22.81 4.40 -11.06
CA LEU A 248 -22.65 3.19 -11.85
C LEU A 248 -23.99 2.53 -12.15
N ASP A 249 -24.01 1.70 -13.19
CA ASP A 249 -25.19 0.91 -13.51
C ASP A 249 -25.58 0.00 -12.35
N GLN A 250 -26.90 -0.10 -12.12
CA GLN A 250 -27.46 -0.87 -11.02
C GLN A 250 -27.01 -2.35 -11.05
N SER A 251 -26.78 -2.90 -12.25
CA SER A 251 -26.27 -4.26 -12.40
C SER A 251 -24.89 -4.47 -11.78
N ILE A 252 -24.01 -3.47 -11.83
CA ILE A 252 -22.67 -3.49 -11.19
C ILE A 252 -22.84 -3.42 -9.68
N ILE A 253 -23.68 -2.48 -9.22
CA ILE A 253 -23.98 -2.26 -7.80
C ILE A 253 -24.54 -3.54 -7.15
N ASP A 254 -25.55 -4.14 -7.78
CA ASP A 254 -26.24 -5.35 -7.31
C ASP A 254 -25.34 -6.59 -7.31
N LYS A 255 -24.34 -6.62 -8.21
CA LYS A 255 -23.38 -7.72 -8.31
C LYS A 255 -22.37 -7.70 -7.17
N ILE A 256 -21.87 -6.52 -6.80
CA ILE A 256 -20.84 -6.37 -5.76
C ILE A 256 -21.47 -6.41 -4.37
N ARG A 257 -22.67 -5.83 -4.19
CA ARG A 257 -23.39 -5.78 -2.89
C ARG A 257 -22.54 -5.21 -1.75
N ILE A 258 -21.95 -4.05 -2.00
CA ILE A 258 -21.10 -3.32 -1.04
C ILE A 258 -21.89 -3.01 0.24
N ASP A 259 -21.29 -3.27 1.40
CA ASP A 259 -21.82 -2.80 2.69
C ASP A 259 -21.58 -1.29 2.87
N VAL A 260 -22.49 -0.49 2.33
CA VAL A 260 -22.48 0.98 2.44
C VAL A 260 -22.51 1.45 3.89
N LYS A 261 -23.24 0.73 4.77
CA LYS A 261 -23.37 1.13 6.17
C LYS A 261 -22.03 1.06 6.86
N GLN A 262 -21.23 0.03 6.56
CA GLN A 262 -19.87 -0.08 7.08
C GLN A 262 -18.99 1.09 6.65
N ILE A 263 -19.03 1.50 5.37
CA ILE A 263 -18.24 2.65 4.88
C ILE A 263 -18.61 3.93 5.65
N ILE A 264 -19.91 4.20 5.81
CA ILE A 264 -20.39 5.39 6.53
C ILE A 264 -20.03 5.31 8.02
N ASN A 265 -20.20 4.14 8.64
CA ASN A 265 -19.87 3.91 10.04
C ASN A 265 -18.38 4.11 10.30
N PHE A 266 -17.50 3.60 9.44
CA PHE A 266 -16.05 3.79 9.57
C PHE A 266 -15.68 5.27 9.56
N VAL A 267 -16.19 6.02 8.58
CA VAL A 267 -15.93 7.46 8.49
C VAL A 267 -16.36 8.18 9.77
N ASN A 268 -17.54 7.86 10.30
CA ASN A 268 -18.08 8.51 11.49
C ASN A 268 -17.39 8.09 12.81
N SER A 269 -16.95 6.84 12.92
CA SER A 269 -16.47 6.23 14.18
C SER A 269 -14.96 6.24 14.35
N SER A 270 -14.19 6.41 13.26
CA SER A 270 -12.73 6.39 13.26
C SER A 270 -12.13 7.57 12.46
N PRO A 271 -12.55 8.82 12.71
CA PRO A 271 -12.05 9.98 11.96
C PRO A 271 -10.53 10.14 12.05
N GLU A 272 -9.90 9.68 13.13
CA GLU A 272 -8.45 9.70 13.33
C GLU A 272 -7.66 8.80 12.36
N PHE A 273 -8.34 7.91 11.63
CA PHE A 273 -7.73 7.04 10.61
C PHE A 273 -8.00 7.51 9.16
N LEU A 274 -8.75 8.60 8.98
CA LEU A 274 -9.09 9.16 7.67
C LEU A 274 -8.04 10.16 7.21
N ASP A 275 -7.00 9.66 6.55
CA ASP A 275 -6.19 10.52 5.69
C ASP A 275 -6.97 10.98 4.45
N LEU A 276 -6.41 11.96 3.74
CA LEU A 276 -7.05 12.57 2.59
C LEU A 276 -7.32 11.57 1.45
N GLU A 277 -6.46 10.56 1.29
CA GLU A 277 -6.61 9.51 0.28
C GLU A 277 -7.80 8.59 0.60
N ASN A 278 -7.88 8.10 1.84
CA ASN A 278 -8.98 7.24 2.25
C ASN A 278 -10.32 7.99 2.24
N LEU A 279 -10.32 9.26 2.63
CA LEU A 279 -11.51 10.10 2.51
C LEU A 279 -11.93 10.28 1.04
N PHE A 280 -10.96 10.45 0.14
CA PHE A 280 -11.19 10.51 -1.31
C PHE A 280 -11.82 9.21 -1.83
N TYR A 281 -11.29 8.03 -1.46
CA TYR A 281 -11.87 6.77 -1.90
C TYR A 281 -13.29 6.57 -1.33
N CYS A 282 -13.51 6.79 -0.03
CA CYS A 282 -14.82 6.67 0.60
C CYS A 282 -15.88 7.51 -0.13
N ILE A 283 -15.61 8.80 -0.31
CA ILE A 283 -16.57 9.73 -0.92
C ILE A 283 -16.85 9.37 -2.37
N ASN A 284 -15.82 9.03 -3.15
CA ASN A 284 -16.01 8.73 -4.57
C ASN A 284 -16.63 7.34 -4.79
N ILE A 285 -16.41 6.36 -3.90
CA ILE A 285 -17.17 5.10 -3.89
C ILE A 285 -18.64 5.39 -3.63
N LEU A 286 -18.99 6.21 -2.63
CA LEU A 286 -20.38 6.59 -2.36
C LEU A 286 -21.01 7.32 -3.55
N LYS A 287 -20.28 8.22 -4.24
CA LYS A 287 -20.75 8.85 -5.49
C LYS A 287 -21.03 7.82 -6.59
N MET A 288 -20.11 6.88 -6.80
CA MET A 288 -20.28 5.77 -7.76
C MET A 288 -21.49 4.87 -7.41
N MET A 289 -21.83 4.77 -6.13
CA MET A 289 -23.01 4.06 -5.63
C MET A 289 -24.32 4.88 -5.71
N GLY A 290 -24.28 6.12 -6.20
CA GLY A 290 -25.46 7.01 -6.25
C GLY A 290 -25.81 7.67 -4.92
N LEU A 291 -24.95 7.53 -3.92
CA LEU A 291 -25.12 8.05 -2.57
C LEU A 291 -24.32 9.35 -2.42
N ARG A 292 -24.73 10.40 -3.11
CA ARG A 292 -24.12 11.73 -2.95
C ARG A 292 -24.51 12.34 -1.60
N ASN A 293 -23.68 13.24 -1.08
CA ASN A 293 -23.96 14.05 0.10
C ASN A 293 -24.29 13.26 1.39
N GLN A 294 -23.68 12.09 1.60
CA GLN A 294 -23.87 11.31 2.84
C GLN A 294 -23.24 11.96 4.07
N PHE A 295 -22.33 12.91 3.88
CA PHE A 295 -21.64 13.65 4.94
C PHE A 295 -22.00 15.13 4.88
N GLU A 296 -22.23 15.73 6.04
CA GLU A 296 -22.47 17.16 6.15
C GLU A 296 -21.21 17.96 5.76
N THR A 297 -21.41 19.08 5.05
CA THR A 297 -20.31 19.96 4.62
C THR A 297 -19.42 20.41 5.78
N GLY A 298 -20.02 20.73 6.93
CA GLY A 298 -19.28 21.15 8.13
C GLY A 298 -18.38 20.04 8.68
N TYR A 299 -18.86 18.80 8.65
CA TYR A 299 -18.10 17.63 9.10
C TYR A 299 -16.90 17.38 8.17
N LEU A 300 -17.11 17.37 6.85
CA LEU A 300 -16.02 17.22 5.88
C LEU A 300 -14.99 18.34 6.00
N LYS A 301 -15.45 19.60 6.15
CA LYS A 301 -14.56 20.75 6.34
C LYS A 301 -13.67 20.57 7.57
N ASN A 302 -14.21 20.06 8.67
CA ASN A 302 -13.44 19.84 9.90
C ASN A 302 -12.32 18.82 9.69
N ILE A 303 -12.62 17.66 9.10
CA ILE A 303 -11.61 16.63 8.80
C ILE A 303 -10.56 17.20 7.85
N MET A 304 -10.99 17.79 6.74
CA MET A 304 -10.09 18.27 5.70
C MET A 304 -9.19 19.42 6.14
N SER A 305 -9.57 20.18 7.18
CA SER A 305 -8.76 21.29 7.71
C SER A 305 -7.40 20.85 8.30
N ALA A 306 -7.26 19.57 8.63
CA ALA A 306 -5.99 18.98 9.03
C ALA A 306 -5.04 18.71 7.85
N TYR A 307 -5.51 18.87 6.61
CA TYR A 307 -4.78 18.56 5.38
C TYR A 307 -4.60 19.80 4.49
N VAL A 308 -4.71 20.99 5.07
CA VAL A 308 -4.51 22.26 4.36
C VAL A 308 -3.35 23.02 4.99
N ASN A 309 -2.39 23.38 4.15
CA ASN A 309 -1.24 24.21 4.50
C ASN A 309 -1.17 25.39 3.53
N GLY A 310 -1.21 26.62 4.07
CA GLY A 310 -1.14 27.84 3.25
C GLY A 310 -2.25 27.96 2.21
N GLY A 311 -3.46 27.44 2.49
CA GLY A 311 -4.59 27.47 1.54
C GLY A 311 -4.56 26.37 0.47
N VAL A 312 -3.54 25.50 0.47
CA VAL A 312 -3.36 24.41 -0.49
C VAL A 312 -3.40 23.06 0.25
N PHE A 313 -3.93 22.02 -0.39
CA PHE A 313 -3.94 20.69 0.22
C PHE A 313 -2.56 20.03 0.29
N SER A 314 -2.32 19.29 1.36
CA SER A 314 -1.11 18.54 1.66
C SER A 314 -1.47 17.19 2.30
N THR A 315 -0.48 16.32 2.50
CA THR A 315 -0.69 15.03 3.22
C THR A 315 -0.93 15.21 4.73
N GLY A 316 -0.77 16.44 5.25
CA GLY A 316 -1.00 16.81 6.64
C GLY A 316 -0.70 18.29 6.87
N ARG A 317 -1.20 18.87 7.96
CA ARG A 317 -1.20 20.32 8.22
C ARG A 317 0.18 20.98 8.10
N TYR A 318 1.24 20.26 8.44
CA TYR A 318 2.63 20.75 8.41
C TYR A 318 3.45 20.18 7.25
N HIS A 319 2.82 19.39 6.37
CA HIS A 319 3.49 18.80 5.23
C HIS A 319 3.49 19.76 4.04
N ILE A 320 4.46 19.55 3.15
CA ILE A 320 4.55 20.31 1.91
C ILE A 320 3.40 19.87 1.00
N PRO A 321 2.65 20.82 0.40
CA PRO A 321 1.66 20.52 -0.61
C PRO A 321 2.22 19.67 -1.76
N ASN A 322 1.38 18.83 -2.36
CA ASN A 322 1.74 18.04 -3.53
C ASN A 322 0.52 17.81 -4.43
N PRO A 323 0.72 17.58 -5.75
CA PRO A 323 -0.38 17.44 -6.69
C PRO A 323 -1.38 16.33 -6.37
N VAL A 324 -0.93 15.22 -5.78
CA VAL A 324 -1.80 14.09 -5.42
C VAL A 324 -2.80 14.48 -4.34
N SER A 325 -2.31 15.12 -3.28
CA SER A 325 -3.13 15.60 -2.16
C SER A 325 -4.09 16.70 -2.62
N ILE A 326 -3.64 17.59 -3.50
CA ILE A 326 -4.49 18.62 -4.13
C ILE A 326 -5.63 17.96 -4.90
N TYR A 327 -5.33 16.97 -5.74
CA TYR A 327 -6.36 16.27 -6.49
C TYR A 327 -7.38 15.59 -5.56
N TYR A 328 -6.94 14.87 -4.53
CA TYR A 328 -7.83 14.23 -3.55
C TYR A 328 -8.75 15.24 -2.88
N GLY A 329 -8.19 16.35 -2.36
CA GLY A 329 -8.97 17.39 -1.72
C GLY A 329 -9.95 18.09 -2.66
N LEU A 330 -9.54 18.43 -3.87
CA LEU A 330 -10.42 19.02 -4.89
C LEU A 330 -11.55 18.05 -5.28
N SER A 331 -11.25 16.76 -5.44
CA SER A 331 -12.24 15.74 -5.80
C SER A 331 -13.29 15.52 -4.71
N ILE A 332 -12.87 15.56 -3.45
CA ILE A 332 -13.79 15.53 -2.30
C ILE A 332 -14.70 16.76 -2.32
N LEU A 333 -14.13 17.95 -2.50
CA LEU A 333 -14.87 19.22 -2.46
C LEU A 333 -15.60 19.55 -3.77
N GLN A 334 -15.52 18.72 -4.80
CA GLN A 334 -15.98 19.07 -6.15
C GLN A 334 -17.42 19.64 -6.18
N ASP A 335 -18.35 19.06 -5.41
CA ASP A 335 -19.75 19.49 -5.36
C ASP A 335 -19.98 20.72 -4.45
N MET A 336 -18.95 21.19 -3.75
CA MET A 336 -19.00 22.24 -2.72
C MET A 336 -17.86 23.26 -2.83
N LEU A 337 -17.11 23.25 -3.93
CA LEU A 337 -15.88 24.01 -4.09
C LEU A 337 -16.11 25.52 -3.91
N SER A 338 -17.27 26.03 -4.37
CA SER A 338 -17.65 27.44 -4.29
C SER A 338 -18.17 27.88 -2.92
N SER A 339 -18.59 26.93 -2.06
CA SER A 339 -19.19 27.23 -0.75
C SER A 339 -18.20 27.05 0.40
N VAL A 340 -17.14 26.28 0.20
CA VAL A 340 -16.17 25.93 1.24
C VAL A 340 -14.97 26.88 1.19
N LYS A 341 -14.97 27.88 2.09
CA LYS A 341 -13.77 28.69 2.41
C LYS A 341 -12.79 27.86 3.24
N LEU A 342 -12.12 26.91 2.59
CA LEU A 342 -11.07 26.07 3.17
C LEU A 342 -9.75 26.22 2.41
N ILE A 343 -9.83 26.38 1.09
CA ILE A 343 -8.69 26.47 0.17
C ILE A 343 -8.73 27.78 -0.61
N ASP A 344 -7.59 28.15 -1.18
CA ASP A 344 -7.49 29.22 -2.16
C ASP A 344 -7.18 28.63 -3.54
N LEU A 345 -8.10 28.80 -4.49
CA LEU A 345 -7.96 28.23 -5.83
C LEU A 345 -6.86 28.92 -6.65
N LEU A 346 -6.55 30.18 -6.35
CA LEU A 346 -5.45 30.90 -7.00
C LEU A 346 -4.10 30.38 -6.49
N ASP A 347 -3.98 30.16 -5.18
CA ASP A 347 -2.76 29.59 -4.60
C ASP A 347 -2.52 28.15 -5.11
N ILE A 348 -3.59 27.36 -5.26
CA ILE A 348 -3.52 26.04 -5.88
C ILE A 348 -3.04 26.15 -7.33
N GLU A 349 -3.63 27.03 -8.15
CA GLU A 349 -3.23 27.22 -9.54
C GLU A 349 -1.75 27.62 -9.64
N MET A 350 -1.32 28.60 -8.84
CA MET A 350 0.07 29.05 -8.78
C MET A 350 1.04 27.93 -8.38
N PHE A 351 0.65 27.11 -7.39
CA PHE A 351 1.43 25.95 -6.99
C PHE A 351 1.60 24.97 -8.15
N LEU A 352 0.51 24.61 -8.84
CA LEU A 352 0.54 23.66 -9.96
C LEU A 352 1.37 24.19 -11.15
N GLU A 353 1.32 25.50 -11.43
CA GLU A 353 2.16 26.12 -12.47
C GLU A 353 3.65 26.07 -12.10
N ASN A 354 3.97 26.26 -10.81
CA ASN A 354 5.33 26.14 -10.33
C ASN A 354 5.87 24.70 -10.45
N GLU A 355 5.03 23.69 -10.19
CA GLU A 355 5.37 22.27 -10.40
C GLU A 355 5.75 21.96 -11.85
N LEU A 356 5.14 22.66 -12.82
CA LEU A 356 5.46 22.51 -14.24
C LEU A 356 6.67 23.35 -14.70
N THR A 357 7.18 24.28 -13.87
CA THR A 357 8.32 25.13 -14.22
C THR A 357 9.64 24.34 -14.23
N ASN A 358 9.82 23.41 -13.28
CA ASN A 358 10.96 22.49 -13.22
C ASN A 358 10.54 21.08 -13.69
N PHE A 359 9.99 21.01 -14.90
CA PHE A 359 9.41 19.79 -15.44
C PHE A 359 10.45 18.68 -15.62
N ILE A 360 10.29 17.58 -14.88
CA ILE A 360 11.07 16.34 -15.01
C ILE A 360 10.15 15.26 -15.61
N PRO A 361 10.25 14.93 -16.91
CA PRO A 361 9.28 14.06 -17.61
C PRO A 361 9.00 12.71 -16.93
N GLU A 362 10.01 12.14 -16.27
CA GLU A 362 9.97 10.85 -15.60
C GLU A 362 9.04 10.82 -14.37
N LYS A 363 8.65 11.98 -13.83
CA LYS A 363 7.71 12.10 -12.70
C LYS A 363 6.24 11.95 -13.15
N ILE A 364 5.94 10.89 -13.91
CA ILE A 364 4.67 10.69 -14.63
C ILE A 364 3.46 10.79 -13.70
N VAL A 365 3.50 10.13 -12.53
CA VAL A 365 2.38 10.12 -11.58
C VAL A 365 2.08 11.54 -11.07
N GLN A 366 3.12 12.28 -10.70
CA GLN A 366 2.99 13.66 -10.25
C GLN A 366 2.39 14.55 -11.35
N HIS A 367 2.84 14.38 -12.59
CA HIS A 367 2.31 15.12 -13.74
C HIS A 367 0.87 14.76 -14.06
N PHE A 368 0.51 13.48 -13.99
CA PHE A 368 -0.87 13.01 -14.15
C PHE A 368 -1.81 13.75 -13.19
N PHE A 369 -1.49 13.77 -11.89
CA PHE A 369 -2.30 14.47 -10.90
C PHE A 369 -2.25 15.99 -11.05
N THR A 370 -1.13 16.57 -11.48
CA THR A 370 -1.01 18.01 -11.77
C THR A 370 -1.96 18.42 -12.90
N ILE A 371 -1.96 17.70 -14.02
CA ILE A 371 -2.85 17.97 -15.15
C ILE A 371 -4.31 17.69 -14.79
N LEU A 372 -4.60 16.65 -13.99
CA LEU A 372 -5.95 16.43 -13.47
C LEU A 372 -6.45 17.62 -12.65
N CYS A 373 -5.62 18.17 -11.75
CA CYS A 373 -6.00 19.34 -10.96
C CYS A 373 -6.32 20.53 -11.88
N PHE A 374 -5.49 20.81 -12.88
CA PHE A 374 -5.79 21.84 -13.88
C PHE A 374 -7.12 21.61 -14.60
N LYS A 375 -7.43 20.37 -14.99
CA LYS A 375 -8.72 20.03 -15.61
C LYS A 375 -9.90 20.19 -14.66
N MET A 376 -9.71 19.90 -13.36
CA MET A 376 -10.73 20.14 -12.34
C MET A 376 -10.96 21.65 -12.13
N LEU A 377 -9.91 22.45 -12.10
CA LEU A 377 -9.99 23.90 -11.99
C LEU A 377 -10.70 24.52 -13.20
N GLU A 378 -10.33 24.08 -14.41
CA GLU A 378 -10.98 24.46 -15.67
C GLU A 378 -12.49 24.16 -15.64
N LYS A 379 -12.87 22.95 -15.18
CA LYS A 379 -14.28 22.55 -15.01
C LYS A 379 -15.03 23.45 -14.02
N ASN A 380 -14.35 24.01 -13.03
CA ASN A 380 -14.92 24.94 -12.04
C ASN A 380 -14.85 26.42 -12.46
N GLY A 381 -14.51 26.69 -13.73
CA GLY A 381 -14.60 28.02 -14.32
C GLY A 381 -13.30 28.84 -14.29
N GLN A 382 -12.19 28.26 -13.85
CA GLN A 382 -10.88 28.91 -14.01
C GLN A 382 -10.42 28.86 -15.47
N ILE A 383 -9.70 29.90 -15.90
CA ILE A 383 -9.14 29.98 -17.25
C ILE A 383 -7.72 29.42 -17.19
N ILE A 384 -7.57 28.15 -17.54
CA ILE A 384 -6.28 27.45 -17.52
C ILE A 384 -5.65 27.47 -18.92
N THR A 385 -4.35 27.75 -18.98
CA THR A 385 -3.59 27.72 -20.25
C THR A 385 -3.36 26.29 -20.74
N ASP A 386 -3.36 26.11 -22.06
CA ASP A 386 -3.12 24.81 -22.67
C ASP A 386 -1.71 24.28 -22.34
N LYS A 387 -1.63 23.00 -21.94
CA LYS A 387 -0.40 22.31 -21.53
C LYS A 387 0.11 21.31 -22.56
N ASN A 388 -0.42 21.32 -23.78
CA ASN A 388 -0.01 20.43 -24.87
C ASN A 388 1.49 20.46 -25.20
N TYR A 389 2.22 21.53 -24.85
CA TYR A 389 3.67 21.60 -24.99
C TYR A 389 4.42 20.50 -24.21
N LEU A 390 3.80 19.90 -23.18
CA LEU A 390 4.37 18.80 -22.40
C LEU A 390 4.37 17.45 -23.14
N ILE A 391 3.59 17.30 -24.22
CA ILE A 391 3.49 16.05 -24.97
C ILE A 391 4.83 15.64 -25.57
N GLU A 392 5.59 16.59 -26.14
CA GLU A 392 6.88 16.28 -26.77
C GLU A 392 7.89 15.69 -25.78
N PRO A 393 8.22 16.31 -24.64
CA PRO A 393 9.14 15.72 -23.68
C PRO A 393 8.59 14.42 -23.07
N LEU A 394 7.29 14.32 -22.81
CA LEU A 394 6.69 13.07 -22.29
C LEU A 394 6.78 11.91 -23.27
N SER A 395 6.63 12.15 -24.58
CA SER A 395 6.69 11.10 -25.60
C SER A 395 8.07 10.42 -25.70
N LYS A 396 9.11 11.08 -25.16
CA LYS A 396 10.49 10.59 -25.12
C LYS A 396 10.79 9.76 -23.86
N VAL A 397 9.89 9.74 -22.89
CA VAL A 397 10.07 8.99 -21.64
C VAL A 397 9.99 7.49 -21.94
N ASP A 398 11.02 6.77 -21.53
CA ASP A 398 10.98 5.32 -21.50
C ASP A 398 10.33 4.84 -20.20
N VAL A 399 9.02 4.59 -20.28
CA VAL A 399 8.19 4.19 -19.13
C VAL A 399 8.71 2.91 -18.45
N PHE A 400 9.38 2.01 -19.19
CA PHE A 400 9.90 0.77 -18.62
C PHE A 400 11.15 0.96 -17.76
N ASN A 401 11.85 2.07 -17.95
CA ASN A 401 13.09 2.41 -17.25
C ASN A 401 12.87 3.46 -16.15
N LEU A 402 11.63 3.68 -15.73
CA LEU A 402 11.32 4.51 -14.57
C LEU A 402 11.84 3.83 -13.30
N GLU A 403 12.36 4.65 -12.40
CA GLU A 403 12.84 4.18 -11.10
C GLU A 403 11.67 3.59 -10.29
N GLY A 404 11.74 2.28 -9.98
CA GLY A 404 10.68 1.57 -9.27
C GLY A 404 9.45 1.22 -10.12
N PHE A 405 9.62 1.04 -11.43
CA PHE A 405 8.55 0.75 -12.39
C PHE A 405 7.56 -0.34 -11.91
N LYS A 406 6.28 0.04 -11.82
CA LYS A 406 5.12 -0.82 -11.54
C LYS A 406 4.24 -0.89 -12.80
N PRO A 407 4.29 -1.99 -13.59
CA PRO A 407 3.73 -2.04 -14.94
C PRO A 407 2.29 -1.54 -15.07
N ALA A 408 1.36 -2.11 -14.31
CA ALA A 408 -0.05 -1.74 -14.40
C ALA A 408 -0.32 -0.28 -14.01
N SER A 409 0.47 0.25 -13.07
CA SER A 409 0.29 1.59 -12.51
C SER A 409 0.91 2.66 -13.40
N ASP A 410 2.19 2.52 -13.75
CA ASP A 410 2.92 3.57 -14.48
C ASP A 410 2.47 3.66 -15.94
N ILE A 411 2.14 2.53 -16.56
CA ILE A 411 1.48 2.52 -17.87
C ILE A 411 0.14 3.27 -17.81
N PHE A 412 -0.67 3.04 -16.76
CA PHE A 412 -1.96 3.72 -16.60
C PHE A 412 -1.78 5.22 -16.47
N PHE A 413 -0.88 5.67 -15.61
CA PHE A 413 -0.63 7.09 -15.39
C PHE A 413 -0.04 7.77 -16.63
N PHE A 414 0.86 7.11 -17.36
CA PHE A 414 1.40 7.64 -18.61
C PHE A 414 0.31 7.78 -19.68
N LEU A 415 -0.43 6.71 -19.97
CA LEU A 415 -1.51 6.73 -20.96
C LEU A 415 -2.59 7.74 -20.57
N GLY A 416 -2.94 7.79 -19.29
CA GLY A 416 -3.87 8.77 -18.73
C GLY A 416 -3.40 10.20 -18.95
N LEU A 417 -2.13 10.49 -18.64
CA LEU A 417 -1.54 11.82 -18.78
C LEU A 417 -1.56 12.29 -20.23
N MET A 418 -1.10 11.46 -21.16
CA MET A 418 -1.09 11.81 -22.58
C MET A 418 -2.51 12.09 -23.11
N ARG A 419 -3.51 11.33 -22.65
CA ARG A 419 -4.91 11.52 -23.02
C ARG A 419 -5.56 12.75 -22.34
N LEU A 420 -5.10 13.14 -21.16
CA LEU A 420 -5.55 14.37 -20.48
C LEU A 420 -5.03 15.62 -21.17
N LEU A 421 -3.79 15.57 -21.68
CA LEU A 421 -3.19 16.63 -22.48
C LEU A 421 -3.91 16.73 -23.83
N ASP A 422 -3.95 15.62 -24.58
CA ASP A 422 -4.66 15.54 -25.85
C ASP A 422 -5.68 14.39 -25.85
N LYS A 423 -6.97 14.75 -25.87
CA LYS A 423 -8.08 13.79 -25.91
C LYS A 423 -8.01 12.85 -27.13
N ASN A 424 -7.39 13.29 -28.23
CA ASN A 424 -7.27 12.53 -29.47
C ASN A 424 -5.92 11.81 -29.61
N TYR A 425 -5.07 11.83 -28.59
CA TYR A 425 -3.73 11.22 -28.66
C TYR A 425 -3.80 9.75 -29.11
N GLU A 426 -3.02 9.38 -30.12
CA GLU A 426 -3.03 8.03 -30.68
C GLU A 426 -1.97 7.13 -30.04
N PHE A 427 -2.38 6.06 -29.35
CA PHE A 427 -1.44 5.12 -28.71
C PHE A 427 -0.94 3.99 -29.63
N LYS A 428 -0.96 4.17 -30.96
CA LYS A 428 -0.64 3.09 -31.92
C LYS A 428 0.71 2.42 -31.64
N ASN A 429 1.73 3.22 -31.34
CA ASN A 429 3.10 2.74 -31.10
C ASN A 429 3.31 2.15 -29.69
N TYR A 430 2.37 2.38 -28.77
CA TYR A 430 2.47 1.94 -27.37
C TYR A 430 1.68 0.65 -27.09
N ARG A 431 0.74 0.28 -27.98
CA ARG A 431 -0.15 -0.87 -27.80
C ARG A 431 0.58 -2.18 -27.54
N GLU A 432 1.42 -2.61 -28.49
CA GLU A 432 2.11 -3.90 -28.40
C GLU A 432 3.13 -3.94 -27.25
N PRO A 433 4.02 -2.94 -27.07
CA PRO A 433 4.98 -2.95 -25.96
C PRO A 433 4.29 -3.02 -24.58
N TYR A 434 3.26 -2.19 -24.35
CA TYR A 434 2.58 -2.15 -23.06
C TYR A 434 1.72 -3.39 -22.82
N LEU A 435 1.08 -3.93 -23.86
CA LEU A 435 0.35 -5.19 -23.76
C LEU A 435 1.27 -6.35 -23.40
N ASN A 436 2.44 -6.45 -24.05
CA ASN A 436 3.41 -7.50 -23.77
C ASN A 436 3.91 -7.42 -22.34
N GLU A 437 4.23 -6.20 -21.85
CA GLU A 437 4.65 -6.00 -20.47
C GLU A 437 3.56 -6.35 -19.45
N LEU A 438 2.30 -5.99 -19.71
CA LEU A 438 1.19 -6.43 -18.85
C LEU A 438 1.06 -7.96 -18.87
N LYS A 439 1.29 -8.62 -20.00
CA LYS A 439 1.19 -10.09 -20.11
C LYS A 439 2.31 -10.83 -19.37
N THR A 440 3.49 -10.24 -19.16
CA THR A 440 4.58 -10.88 -18.41
C THR A 440 4.25 -11.07 -16.93
N THR A 441 3.31 -10.27 -16.40
CA THR A 441 2.91 -10.27 -14.99
C THR A 441 1.59 -11.02 -14.73
N ILE A 442 1.03 -11.68 -15.75
CA ILE A 442 -0.22 -12.46 -15.62
C ILE A 442 0.06 -13.81 -14.96
N SER A 443 -0.57 -14.05 -13.82
CA SER A 443 -0.58 -15.33 -13.11
C SER A 443 -1.55 -16.34 -13.74
N SER A 444 -1.40 -17.61 -13.38
CA SER A 444 -2.23 -18.72 -13.89
C SER A 444 -3.73 -18.58 -13.60
N ASN A 445 -4.09 -17.85 -12.55
CA ASN A 445 -5.47 -17.51 -12.20
C ASN A 445 -6.05 -16.34 -13.03
N GLY A 446 -5.28 -15.80 -13.98
CA GLY A 446 -5.71 -14.70 -14.83
C GLY A 446 -5.70 -13.35 -14.14
N SER A 447 -4.88 -13.14 -13.10
CA SER A 447 -4.67 -11.84 -12.45
C SER A 447 -3.31 -11.24 -12.83
N LEU A 448 -3.13 -9.94 -12.63
CA LEU A 448 -1.80 -9.32 -12.60
C LEU A 448 -1.24 -9.42 -11.18
N ASN A 449 -0.12 -10.13 -11.03
CA ASN A 449 0.58 -10.34 -9.75
C ASN A 449 -0.32 -10.79 -8.59
N GLU A 450 -1.42 -11.51 -8.86
CA GLU A 450 -2.39 -11.95 -7.83
C GLU A 450 -2.98 -10.78 -7.03
N ASN A 451 -3.07 -9.60 -7.64
CA ASN A 451 -3.51 -8.37 -6.99
C ASN A 451 -4.75 -7.77 -7.67
N ILE A 452 -5.79 -7.47 -6.89
CA ILE A 452 -7.05 -6.87 -7.35
C ILE A 452 -6.83 -5.49 -7.98
N THR A 453 -6.04 -4.63 -7.33
CA THR A 453 -5.81 -3.25 -7.77
C THR A 453 -5.02 -3.24 -9.08
N GLU A 454 -3.97 -4.06 -9.19
CA GLU A 454 -3.19 -4.16 -10.43
C GLU A 454 -4.02 -4.75 -11.56
N THR A 455 -4.79 -5.81 -11.30
CA THR A 455 -5.67 -6.43 -12.29
C THR A 455 -6.74 -5.44 -12.80
N ALA A 456 -7.33 -4.65 -11.90
CA ALA A 456 -8.28 -3.60 -12.25
C ALA A 456 -7.62 -2.51 -13.13
N ARG A 457 -6.42 -2.05 -12.78
CA ARG A 457 -5.64 -1.11 -13.62
C ARG A 457 -5.26 -1.73 -14.96
N GLY A 458 -4.96 -3.02 -15.01
CA GLY A 458 -4.75 -3.77 -16.26
C GLY A 458 -5.93 -3.66 -17.21
N LEU A 459 -7.16 -3.84 -16.72
CA LEU A 459 -8.37 -3.61 -17.52
C LEU A 459 -8.47 -2.16 -18.02
N LEU A 460 -8.19 -1.17 -17.15
CA LEU A 460 -8.21 0.23 -17.54
C LEU A 460 -7.15 0.57 -18.61
N ASN A 461 -5.96 -0.06 -18.54
CA ASN A 461 -4.92 0.07 -19.56
C ASN A 461 -5.39 -0.47 -20.91
N LEU A 462 -6.00 -1.65 -20.94
CA LEU A 462 -6.55 -2.22 -22.18
C LEU A 462 -7.64 -1.31 -22.78
N GLN A 463 -8.41 -0.62 -21.94
CA GLN A 463 -9.40 0.34 -22.38
C GLN A 463 -8.74 1.61 -22.97
N LEU A 464 -7.74 2.18 -22.29
CA LEU A 464 -7.00 3.36 -22.77
C LEU A 464 -6.24 3.10 -24.09
N LEU A 465 -5.72 1.88 -24.26
CA LEU A 465 -5.06 1.42 -25.49
C LEU A 465 -6.05 1.08 -26.62
N ASN A 466 -7.36 1.06 -26.32
CA ASN A 466 -8.43 0.66 -27.23
C ASN A 466 -8.22 -0.77 -27.76
N LEU A 467 -8.06 -1.72 -26.84
CA LEU A 467 -7.82 -3.16 -27.10
C LEU A 467 -8.99 -4.06 -26.69
N LYS A 468 -10.15 -3.49 -26.33
CA LYS A 468 -11.34 -4.23 -25.88
C LYS A 468 -11.73 -5.40 -26.78
N ASP A 469 -11.77 -5.16 -28.09
CA ASP A 469 -12.21 -6.18 -29.05
C ASP A 469 -11.08 -7.13 -29.49
N LYS A 470 -9.84 -6.87 -29.08
CA LYS A 470 -8.65 -7.61 -29.52
C LYS A 470 -8.12 -8.58 -28.46
N GLU A 471 -8.27 -8.22 -27.19
CA GLU A 471 -7.69 -8.96 -26.06
C GLU A 471 -8.75 -9.64 -25.18
N LEU A 472 -9.79 -10.21 -25.81
CA LEU A 472 -10.95 -10.80 -25.13
C LEU A 472 -10.56 -11.87 -24.10
N ASN A 473 -9.54 -12.69 -24.39
CA ASN A 473 -9.08 -13.73 -23.45
C ASN A 473 -8.44 -13.13 -22.19
N THR A 474 -7.57 -12.13 -22.36
CA THR A 474 -6.94 -11.43 -21.24
C THR A 474 -7.99 -10.68 -20.41
N ILE A 475 -8.92 -9.98 -21.08
CA ILE A 475 -10.04 -9.29 -20.42
C ILE A 475 -10.91 -10.28 -19.64
N SER A 476 -11.26 -11.42 -20.24
CA SER A 476 -12.05 -12.45 -19.57
C SER A 476 -11.31 -13.04 -18.37
N GLY A 477 -9.99 -13.20 -18.43
CA GLY A 477 -9.16 -13.63 -17.30
C GLY A 477 -9.23 -12.64 -16.15
N PHE A 478 -8.94 -11.36 -16.43
CA PHE A 478 -8.98 -10.29 -15.44
C PHE A 478 -10.37 -10.18 -14.80
N LEU A 479 -11.44 -10.16 -15.61
CA LEU A 479 -12.81 -10.10 -15.09
C LEU A 479 -13.16 -11.33 -14.26
N SER A 480 -12.73 -12.54 -14.64
CA SER A 480 -12.97 -13.76 -13.86
C SER A 480 -12.32 -13.67 -12.49
N TYR A 481 -11.05 -13.28 -12.42
CA TYR A 481 -10.34 -13.09 -11.16
C TYR A 481 -11.01 -12.04 -10.26
N LEU A 482 -11.33 -10.85 -10.82
CA LEU A 482 -12.00 -9.79 -10.07
C LEU A 482 -13.38 -10.24 -9.55
N ASN A 483 -14.14 -10.99 -10.36
CA ASN A 483 -15.46 -11.50 -9.96
C ASN A 483 -15.40 -12.56 -8.85
N GLN A 484 -14.37 -13.42 -8.86
CA GLN A 484 -14.17 -14.42 -7.80
C GLN A 484 -13.85 -13.77 -6.45
N ASN A 485 -13.22 -12.60 -6.46
CA ASN A 485 -12.81 -11.88 -5.28
C ASN A 485 -13.87 -10.91 -4.73
N LEU A 486 -15.03 -10.74 -5.37
CA LEU A 486 -16.07 -9.79 -4.90
C LEU A 486 -16.62 -10.11 -3.51
N ASN A 487 -16.55 -11.36 -3.08
CA ASN A 487 -17.11 -11.79 -1.80
C ASN A 487 -16.47 -11.06 -0.60
N MET A 488 -15.24 -10.54 -0.72
CA MET A 488 -14.61 -9.77 0.36
C MET A 488 -15.34 -8.46 0.66
N PHE A 489 -16.04 -7.88 -0.32
CA PHE A 489 -16.77 -6.62 -0.17
C PHE A 489 -18.26 -6.81 0.17
N LYS A 490 -18.73 -8.06 0.25
CA LYS A 490 -20.15 -8.38 0.47
C LYS A 490 -20.53 -8.27 1.93
N ASP A 491 -21.81 -7.98 2.14
CA ASP A 491 -22.46 -8.01 3.45
C ASP A 491 -22.81 -9.45 3.89
N GLU A 492 -21.82 -10.34 4.03
CA GLU A 492 -22.03 -11.73 4.46
C GLU A 492 -21.09 -12.16 5.61
N ASN A 493 -21.62 -12.92 6.57
CA ASN A 493 -21.03 -13.23 7.90
C ASN A 493 -19.77 -14.12 7.94
N ASN A 494 -19.06 -14.31 6.83
CA ASN A 494 -17.86 -15.16 6.78
C ASN A 494 -16.59 -14.30 6.87
N PHE A 495 -16.32 -13.82 8.07
CA PHE A 495 -15.27 -12.84 8.35
C PHE A 495 -14.01 -13.49 8.95
N THR A 496 -12.84 -12.99 8.55
CA THR A 496 -11.52 -13.33 9.10
C THR A 496 -11.05 -12.22 10.05
N ASP A 497 -10.12 -12.49 10.97
CA ASP A 497 -9.61 -11.47 11.91
C ASP A 497 -9.01 -10.21 11.23
N PHE A 498 -8.69 -10.28 9.93
CA PHE A 498 -8.26 -9.16 9.10
C PHE A 498 -9.27 -8.93 7.96
N ASP A 499 -10.22 -8.02 8.17
CA ASP A 499 -11.22 -7.60 7.17
C ASP A 499 -11.63 -6.13 7.41
N TRP A 500 -12.19 -5.47 6.40
CA TRP A 500 -12.63 -4.07 6.51
C TRP A 500 -13.72 -3.78 7.57
N LYS A 501 -14.40 -4.80 8.11
CA LYS A 501 -15.39 -4.62 9.18
C LYS A 501 -14.75 -4.55 10.55
N ASN A 502 -13.66 -5.31 10.75
CA ASN A 502 -13.04 -5.56 12.04
C ASN A 502 -11.66 -4.91 12.21
N ASP A 503 -10.97 -4.59 11.12
CA ASP A 503 -9.61 -4.05 11.12
C ASP A 503 -9.49 -2.75 10.30
N LYS A 504 -8.93 -1.70 10.92
CA LYS A 504 -8.83 -0.37 10.32
C LYS A 504 -7.83 -0.30 9.16
N ILE A 505 -6.83 -1.17 9.16
CA ILE A 505 -5.81 -1.27 8.11
C ILE A 505 -6.40 -2.03 6.92
N ALA A 506 -7.05 -3.17 7.19
CA ALA A 506 -7.78 -3.92 6.18
C ALA A 506 -8.80 -3.01 5.47
N PHE A 507 -9.50 -2.16 6.23
CA PHE A 507 -10.41 -1.17 5.67
C PHE A 507 -9.72 -0.25 4.64
N LYS A 508 -8.56 0.33 4.94
CA LYS A 508 -7.84 1.21 3.99
C LYS A 508 -7.46 0.47 2.70
N ILE A 509 -6.92 -0.74 2.85
CA ILE A 509 -6.47 -1.56 1.72
C ILE A 509 -7.65 -1.96 0.84
N GLU A 510 -8.71 -2.49 1.46
CA GLU A 510 -9.91 -2.95 0.77
C GLU A 510 -10.68 -1.78 0.13
N LEU A 511 -10.69 -0.61 0.75
CA LEU A 511 -11.29 0.60 0.18
C LEU A 511 -10.60 1.02 -1.12
N ARG A 512 -9.26 1.00 -1.15
CA ARG A 512 -8.48 1.25 -2.38
C ARG A 512 -8.78 0.19 -3.44
N MET A 513 -8.80 -1.09 -3.08
CA MET A 513 -9.13 -2.18 -3.99
C MET A 513 -10.52 -1.99 -4.60
N LEU A 514 -11.52 -1.68 -3.76
CA LEU A 514 -12.90 -1.46 -4.15
C LEU A 514 -13.04 -0.27 -5.12
N PHE A 515 -12.35 0.85 -4.85
CA PHE A 515 -12.36 2.01 -5.74
C PHE A 515 -11.89 1.66 -7.15
N TRP A 516 -10.73 1.00 -7.28
CA TRP A 516 -10.17 0.63 -8.59
C TRP A 516 -11.00 -0.43 -9.29
N LEU A 517 -11.53 -1.40 -8.54
CA LEU A 517 -12.45 -2.42 -9.04
C LEU A 517 -13.71 -1.79 -9.65
N LEU A 518 -14.37 -0.89 -8.93
CA LEU A 518 -15.57 -0.19 -9.39
C LEU A 518 -15.30 0.61 -10.67
N LEU A 519 -14.17 1.32 -10.70
CA LEU A 519 -13.75 2.06 -11.88
C LEU A 519 -13.51 1.12 -13.07
N ALA A 520 -12.87 -0.04 -12.87
CA ALA A 520 -12.67 -1.02 -13.94
C ALA A 520 -14.00 -1.60 -14.44
N PHE A 521 -14.91 -1.99 -13.56
CA PHE A 521 -16.23 -2.52 -13.96
C PHE A 521 -17.08 -1.49 -14.70
N SER A 522 -16.99 -0.20 -14.34
CA SER A 522 -17.68 0.88 -15.07
C SER A 522 -17.36 0.90 -16.58
N GLN A 523 -16.26 0.26 -17.00
CA GLN A 523 -15.80 0.25 -18.38
C GLN A 523 -16.10 -1.06 -19.13
N TYR A 524 -16.47 -2.15 -18.45
CA TYR A 524 -16.49 -3.50 -19.02
C TYR A 524 -17.78 -4.29 -18.76
N THR A 525 -18.86 -3.58 -18.43
CA THR A 525 -20.17 -4.19 -18.17
C THR A 525 -21.13 -3.99 -19.33
#